data_AF-A0A7S3X1B5-F1
#
_entry.id   AF-A0A7S3X1B5-F1
#
_cell.length_a   1.000
_cell.length_b   1.000
_cell.length_c   1.000
_cell.angle_alpha   90.00
_cell.angle_beta   90.00
_cell.angle_gamma   90.00
#
_symmetry.space_group_name_H-M   'P 1'
#
loop_
_entity.id
_entity.type
_entity.pdbx_description
1 polymer ?
#
loop_
_entity_poly.entity_id
_entity_poly.type
_entity_poly.pdbx_seq_one_letter_code
_entity_poly.pdbx_strand_id
1 'polypeptide(L)'
;GIFHVVRAFPNEEVIHNEGDVDPIRDLEIITNELFQKDLQQIAKAVEELTRVISRKNNKPDIEEREILLRCQAMLQDKKPIRDGMWNGKEIDVLNKYLFMSSKPVVYLVNIGRDEYMRKQNKYLPKITAWIKANGGGPMLPFSAEYEAEVLTTA
;
A
#
# COMPACT_ATOMS: atom_id res chain seq x y z
N GLY A 1 9.48 4.79 -1.02
CA GLY A 1 8.72 3.52 -0.89
C GLY A 1 8.10 3.46 0.48
N ILE A 2 7.45 2.35 0.81
CA ILE A 2 6.77 2.13 2.09
C ILE A 2 7.31 0.82 2.69
N PHE A 3 7.75 0.86 3.94
CA PHE A 3 7.89 -0.33 4.76
C PHE A 3 6.58 -0.53 5.51
N HIS A 4 5.78 -1.50 5.08
CA HIS A 4 4.53 -1.82 5.74
C HIS A 4 4.82 -2.85 6.81
N VAL A 5 4.92 -2.39 8.06
CA VAL A 5 5.07 -3.28 9.21
C VAL A 5 3.70 -3.91 9.51
N VAL A 6 3.68 -5.24 9.61
CA VAL A 6 2.49 -6.03 9.89
C VAL A 6 2.71 -6.79 11.19
N ARG A 7 1.82 -6.62 12.16
CA ARG A 7 1.85 -7.40 13.41
C ARG A 7 1.39 -8.81 13.12
N ALA A 8 2.16 -9.82 13.51
CA ALA A 8 1.82 -11.23 13.34
C ALA A 8 2.16 -12.07 14.58
N PHE A 9 2.04 -11.48 15.77
CA PHE A 9 2.20 -12.17 17.05
C PHE A 9 1.04 -11.82 17.99
N PRO A 10 0.54 -12.78 18.78
CA PRO A 10 -0.37 -12.48 19.88
C PRO A 10 0.40 -11.73 20.97
N ASN A 11 -0.14 -10.62 21.46
CA ASN A 11 0.37 -9.98 22.67
C ASN A 11 -0.82 -9.39 23.43
N GLU A 12 -1.02 -9.86 24.66
CA GLU A 12 -2.10 -9.48 25.56
C GLU A 12 -1.93 -8.04 26.11
N GLU A 13 -0.70 -7.51 26.13
CA GLU A 13 -0.41 -6.14 26.59
C GLU A 13 -0.74 -5.06 25.55
N VAL A 14 -0.83 -5.43 24.27
CA VAL A 14 -1.18 -4.51 23.18
C VAL A 14 -2.64 -4.72 22.79
N ILE A 15 -3.52 -4.00 23.48
CA ILE A 15 -4.96 -3.98 23.22
C ILE A 15 -5.20 -3.54 21.78
N HIS A 16 -5.75 -4.42 20.95
CA HIS A 16 -6.24 -4.04 19.64
C HIS A 16 -7.57 -3.31 19.81
N ASN A 17 -7.74 -2.14 19.21
CA ASN A 17 -9.02 -1.41 19.26
C ASN A 17 -10.20 -2.20 18.63
N GLU A 18 -9.91 -3.30 17.91
CA GLU A 18 -10.90 -4.17 17.24
C GLU A 18 -10.88 -5.65 17.70
N GLY A 19 -10.30 -5.96 18.87
CA GLY A 19 -10.32 -7.31 19.46
C GLY A 19 -9.06 -8.16 19.21
N ASP A 20 -9.21 -9.35 18.62
CA ASP A 20 -8.10 -10.28 18.38
C ASP A 20 -7.18 -9.83 17.23
N VAL A 21 -5.89 -10.23 17.30
CA VAL A 21 -4.89 -9.95 16.26
C VAL A 21 -5.28 -10.61 14.93
N ASP A 22 -5.58 -9.78 13.93
CA ASP A 22 -5.93 -10.17 12.57
C ASP A 22 -5.11 -9.38 11.53
N PRO A 23 -3.93 -9.91 11.14
CA PRO A 23 -3.00 -9.18 10.26
C PRO A 23 -3.58 -8.90 8.87
N ILE A 24 -4.56 -9.70 8.43
CA ILE A 24 -5.20 -9.53 7.12
C ILE A 24 -6.12 -8.33 7.14
N ARG A 25 -6.87 -8.16 8.23
CA ARG A 25 -7.73 -7.00 8.42
C ARG A 25 -6.91 -5.71 8.45
N ASP A 26 -5.79 -5.70 9.18
CA ASP A 26 -4.91 -4.53 9.27
C ASP A 26 -4.34 -4.14 7.89
N LEU A 27 -3.90 -5.14 7.12
CA LEU A 27 -3.44 -4.96 5.73
C LEU A 27 -4.53 -4.36 4.84
N GLU A 28 -5.76 -4.83 4.97
CA GLU A 28 -6.91 -4.32 4.21
C GLU A 28 -7.26 -2.88 4.60
N ILE A 29 -7.33 -2.59 5.90
CA ILE A 29 -7.65 -1.25 6.40
C ILE A 29 -6.64 -0.24 5.87
N ILE A 30 -5.34 -0.47 6.10
CA ILE A 30 -4.29 0.46 5.69
C ILE A 30 -4.28 0.62 4.17
N THR A 31 -4.40 -0.49 3.41
CA THR A 31 -4.42 -0.42 1.94
C THR A 31 -5.62 0.37 1.42
N ASN A 32 -6.81 0.14 1.98
CA ASN A 32 -8.01 0.88 1.60
C ASN A 32 -7.88 2.36 1.95
N GLU A 33 -7.33 2.71 3.11
CA GLU A 33 -7.09 4.11 3.49
C GLU A 33 -6.15 4.83 2.51
N LEU A 34 -5.06 4.17 2.09
CA LEU A 34 -4.14 4.72 1.09
C LEU A 34 -4.85 4.94 -0.25
N PHE A 35 -5.71 4.01 -0.67
CA PHE A 35 -6.50 4.17 -1.90
C PHE A 35 -7.52 5.31 -1.77
N GLN A 36 -8.19 5.45 -0.62
CA GLN A 36 -9.13 6.55 -0.40
C GLN A 36 -8.44 7.91 -0.44
N LYS A 37 -7.23 8.04 0.12
CA LYS A 37 -6.44 9.26 0.04
C LYS A 37 -6.11 9.64 -1.40
N ASP A 38 -5.63 8.68 -2.20
CA ASP A 38 -5.33 8.92 -3.60
C ASP A 38 -6.59 9.24 -4.42
N LEU A 39 -7.71 8.54 -4.17
CA LEU A 39 -9.00 8.81 -4.81
C LEU A 39 -9.50 10.23 -4.55
N GLN A 40 -9.36 10.74 -3.32
CA GLN A 40 -9.70 12.12 -2.99
C GLN A 40 -8.85 13.13 -3.76
N GLN A 41 -7.55 12.87 -3.88
CA GLN A 41 -6.63 13.72 -4.64
C GLN A 41 -6.96 13.69 -6.14
N ILE A 42 -7.22 12.50 -6.70
CA ILE A 42 -7.62 12.32 -8.09
C ILE A 42 -8.93 13.06 -8.39
N ALA A 43 -9.95 12.91 -7.54
CA ALA A 43 -11.25 13.56 -7.74
C ALA A 43 -11.12 15.08 -7.84
N LYS A 44 -10.32 15.69 -6.94
CA LYS A 44 -10.05 17.13 -6.96
C LYS A 44 -9.35 17.57 -8.25
N ALA A 45 -8.33 16.82 -8.68
CA ALA A 45 -7.56 17.12 -9.88
C ALA A 45 -8.41 16.99 -11.15
N VAL A 46 -9.23 15.95 -11.25
CA VAL A 46 -10.15 15.72 -12.37
C VAL A 46 -11.19 16.85 -12.46
N GLU A 47 -11.72 17.33 -11.34
CA GLU A 47 -12.65 18.47 -11.32
C GLU A 47 -11.99 19.74 -11.88
N GLU A 48 -10.77 20.04 -11.42
CA GLU A 48 -10.00 21.21 -11.88
C GLU A 48 -9.68 21.14 -13.38
N LEU A 49 -9.16 19.99 -13.85
CA LEU A 49 -8.86 19.77 -15.25
C LEU A 49 -10.13 19.89 -16.12
N THR A 50 -11.26 19.36 -15.66
CA THR A 50 -12.52 19.46 -16.39
C THR A 50 -12.95 20.92 -16.58
N ARG A 51 -12.73 21.77 -15.57
CA ARG A 51 -12.99 23.22 -15.67
C ARG A 51 -12.02 23.95 -16.60
N VAL A 52 -10.75 23.53 -16.65
CA VAL A 52 -9.75 24.11 -17.56
C VAL A 52 -10.02 23.71 -19.01
N ILE A 53 -10.30 22.43 -19.25
CA ILE A 53 -10.58 21.86 -20.57
C ILE A 53 -11.81 22.53 -21.20
N SER A 54 -12.88 22.77 -20.44
CA SER A 54 -14.08 23.43 -20.97
C SER A 54 -13.83 24.86 -21.46
N ARG A 55 -12.75 25.52 -21.00
CA ARG A 55 -12.37 26.88 -21.39
C ARG A 55 -11.33 26.92 -22.50
N LYS A 56 -10.32 26.04 -22.45
CA LYS A 56 -9.13 26.08 -23.32
C LYS A 56 -9.08 24.97 -24.35
N ASN A 57 -9.78 23.85 -24.10
CA ASN A 57 -9.79 22.64 -24.93
C ASN A 57 -8.39 22.17 -25.38
N ASN A 58 -7.44 22.18 -24.44
CA ASN A 58 -6.03 21.89 -24.70
C ASN A 58 -5.73 20.39 -24.56
N LYS A 59 -5.01 19.82 -25.52
CA LYS A 59 -4.74 18.38 -25.61
C LYS A 59 -4.02 17.77 -24.39
N PRO A 60 -2.94 18.36 -23.83
CA PRO A 60 -2.27 17.83 -22.65
C PRO A 60 -3.17 17.76 -21.41
N ASP A 61 -4.09 18.72 -21.21
CA ASP A 61 -5.00 18.70 -20.06
C ASP A 61 -6.02 17.55 -20.19
N ILE A 62 -6.45 17.26 -21.42
CA ILE A 62 -7.34 16.13 -21.73
C ILE A 62 -6.63 14.80 -21.45
N GLU A 63 -5.40 14.64 -21.95
CA GLU A 63 -4.57 13.44 -21.73
C GLU A 63 -4.30 13.21 -20.24
N GLU A 64 -3.95 14.27 -19.50
CA GLU A 64 -3.72 14.21 -18.06
C GLU A 64 -4.98 13.76 -17.30
N ARG A 65 -6.15 14.30 -17.65
CA ARG A 65 -7.42 13.87 -17.06
C ARG A 65 -7.73 12.41 -17.36
N GLU A 66 -7.49 11.93 -18.58
CA GLU A 66 -7.72 10.53 -18.96
C GLU A 66 -6.83 9.56 -18.17
N ILE A 67 -5.56 9.92 -17.93
CA ILE A 67 -4.65 9.17 -17.07
C ILE A 67 -5.21 9.07 -15.64
N LEU A 68 -5.65 10.19 -15.07
CA LEU A 68 -6.22 10.24 -13.74
C LEU A 68 -7.52 9.42 -13.60
N LEU A 69 -8.39 9.44 -14.62
CA LEU A 69 -9.58 8.60 -14.64
C LEU A 69 -9.23 7.11 -14.70
N ARG A 70 -8.15 6.73 -15.40
CA ARG A 70 -7.63 5.35 -15.39
C ARG A 70 -7.12 4.96 -14.01
N CYS A 71 -6.39 5.85 -13.32
CA CYS A 71 -5.99 5.63 -11.92
C CYS A 71 -7.19 5.47 -10.99
N GLN A 72 -8.23 6.30 -11.16
CA GLN A 72 -9.46 6.21 -10.37
C GLN A 72 -10.12 4.84 -10.51
N ALA A 73 -10.27 4.35 -11.75
CA ALA A 73 -10.86 3.04 -12.02
C ALA A 73 -10.03 1.91 -11.39
N MET A 74 -8.70 1.96 -11.48
CA MET A 74 -7.83 0.98 -10.84
C MET A 74 -8.03 0.93 -9.31
N LEU A 75 -8.06 2.08 -8.65
CA LEU A 75 -8.23 2.15 -7.19
C LEU A 75 -9.62 1.68 -6.75
N GLN A 76 -10.67 1.94 -7.54
CA GLN A 76 -12.01 1.41 -7.31
C GLN A 76 -12.06 -0.12 -7.43
N ASP A 77 -11.27 -0.69 -8.34
CA ASP A 77 -11.06 -2.13 -8.49
C ASP A 77 -10.06 -2.71 -7.45
N LYS A 78 -9.68 -1.93 -6.43
CA LYS A 78 -8.70 -2.29 -5.40
C LYS A 78 -7.32 -2.67 -5.96
N LYS A 79 -6.92 -2.08 -7.08
CA LYS A 79 -5.60 -2.26 -7.69
C LYS A 79 -4.75 -1.00 -7.48
N PRO A 80 -3.54 -1.12 -6.89
CA PRO A 80 -2.68 0.04 -6.68
C PRO A 80 -2.17 0.60 -8.01
N ILE A 81 -1.94 1.92 -8.06
CA ILE A 81 -1.47 2.60 -9.29
C ILE A 81 -0.13 2.02 -9.77
N ARG A 82 0.74 1.55 -8.85
CA ARG A 82 2.05 0.98 -9.18
C ARG A 82 1.99 -0.25 -10.10
N ASP A 83 0.86 -0.95 -10.12
CA ASP A 83 0.68 -2.18 -10.93
C ASP A 83 0.15 -1.89 -12.33
N GLY A 84 -0.14 -0.61 -12.63
CA GLY A 84 -0.61 -0.20 -13.94
C GLY A 84 0.50 -0.26 -14.99
N MET A 85 0.11 -0.54 -16.23
CA MET A 85 1.00 -0.36 -17.37
C MET A 85 0.96 1.11 -17.79
N TRP A 86 2.08 1.80 -17.61
CA TRP A 86 2.22 3.22 -17.93
C TRP A 86 3.34 3.43 -18.93
N ASN A 87 3.12 4.28 -19.93
CA ASN A 87 4.19 4.75 -20.81
C ASN A 87 4.95 5.94 -20.18
N GLY A 88 6.08 6.34 -20.76
CA GLY A 88 6.93 7.40 -20.21
C GLY A 88 6.21 8.72 -19.95
N LYS A 89 5.35 9.17 -20.88
CA LYS A 89 4.58 10.41 -20.72
C LYS A 89 3.55 10.30 -19.60
N GLU A 90 2.93 9.13 -19.47
CA GLU A 90 1.97 8.88 -18.39
C GLU A 90 2.67 8.87 -17.04
N ILE A 91 3.87 8.28 -16.95
CA ILE A 91 4.70 8.30 -15.74
C ILE A 91 5.07 9.74 -15.36
N ASP A 92 5.42 10.60 -16.32
CA ASP A 92 5.70 12.01 -16.05
C ASP A 92 4.50 12.74 -15.44
N VAL A 93 3.28 12.43 -15.90
CA VAL A 93 2.04 12.93 -15.30
C VAL A 93 1.87 12.40 -13.87
N LEU A 94 1.98 11.09 -13.65
CA LEU A 94 1.81 10.47 -12.34
C LEU A 94 2.80 11.01 -11.30
N ASN A 95 4.04 11.29 -11.71
CA ASN A 95 5.07 11.83 -10.84
C ASN A 95 4.76 13.24 -10.31
N LYS A 96 3.85 14.00 -10.94
CA LYS A 96 3.36 15.29 -10.43
C LYS A 96 2.51 15.11 -9.15
N TYR A 97 1.79 13.99 -9.05
CA TYR A 97 0.81 13.75 -7.99
C TYR A 97 1.39 13.02 -6.77
N LEU A 98 2.47 12.26 -6.95
CA LEU A 98 3.17 11.55 -5.88
C LEU A 98 2.28 10.61 -5.04
N PHE A 99 1.26 10.02 -5.67
CA PHE A 99 0.28 9.10 -5.07
C PHE A 99 0.92 8.07 -4.13
N MET A 100 0.19 7.68 -3.08
CA MET A 100 0.67 6.70 -2.12
C MET A 100 0.69 5.29 -2.71
N SER A 101 -0.34 4.93 -3.47
CA SER A 101 -0.49 3.64 -4.15
C SER A 101 0.46 3.44 -5.33
N SER A 102 1.16 4.49 -5.81
CA SER A 102 2.22 4.35 -6.82
C SER A 102 3.58 3.98 -6.21
N LYS A 103 3.75 4.12 -4.89
CA LYS A 103 5.02 3.82 -4.21
C LYS A 103 5.20 2.30 -4.07
N PRO A 104 6.43 1.77 -4.23
CA PRO A 104 6.72 0.38 -3.94
C PRO A 104 6.60 0.09 -2.45
N VAL A 105 6.15 -1.13 -2.11
CA VAL A 105 5.90 -1.58 -0.74
C VAL A 105 6.74 -2.81 -0.43
N VAL A 106 7.37 -2.82 0.74
CA VAL A 106 8.00 -4.01 1.35
C VAL A 106 7.23 -4.34 2.62
N TYR A 107 6.75 -5.58 2.73
CA TYR A 107 5.98 -6.04 3.88
C TYR A 107 6.92 -6.62 4.94
N LEU A 108 7.06 -5.93 6.07
CA LEU A 108 7.86 -6.38 7.22
C LEU A 108 6.92 -7.06 8.22
N VAL A 109 6.92 -8.39 8.25
CA VAL A 109 5.99 -9.16 9.09
C VAL A 109 6.66 -9.44 10.43
N ASN A 110 6.27 -8.68 11.45
CA ASN A 110 6.81 -8.81 12.80
C ASN A 110 6.15 -10.00 13.50
N ILE A 111 6.94 -11.02 13.83
CA ILE A 111 6.52 -12.26 14.51
C ILE A 111 7.26 -12.41 15.85
N GLY A 112 6.77 -13.33 16.70
CA GLY A 112 7.41 -13.60 17.98
C GLY A 112 8.83 -14.16 17.81
N ARG A 113 9.71 -13.93 18.79
CA ARG A 113 11.10 -14.40 18.76
C ARG A 113 11.22 -15.90 18.48
N ASP A 114 10.50 -16.72 19.25
CA ASP A 114 10.54 -18.19 19.11
C ASP A 114 10.07 -18.65 17.73
N GLU A 115 9.03 -18.00 17.21
CA GLU A 115 8.47 -18.27 15.88
C GLU A 115 9.46 -17.90 14.76
N TYR A 116 10.19 -16.79 14.94
CA TYR A 116 11.25 -16.37 14.02
C TYR A 116 12.40 -17.37 14.00
N MET A 117 12.88 -17.80 15.17
CA MET A 117 13.96 -18.79 15.28
C MET A 117 13.57 -20.14 14.67
N ARG A 118 12.31 -20.56 14.85
CA ARG A 118 11.78 -21.81 14.25
C ARG A 118 11.38 -21.65 12.78
N LYS A 119 11.37 -20.43 12.24
CA LYS A 119 10.89 -20.09 10.89
C LYS A 119 9.45 -20.56 10.64
N GLN A 120 8.60 -20.49 11.66
CA GLN A 120 7.23 -20.97 11.61
C GLN A 120 6.29 -20.04 12.37
N ASN A 121 5.27 -19.51 11.68
CA ASN A 121 4.22 -18.69 12.27
C ASN A 121 2.90 -18.91 11.53
N LYS A 122 1.79 -18.92 12.26
CA LYS A 122 0.46 -19.27 11.73
C LYS A 122 -0.13 -18.24 10.74
N TYR A 123 0.34 -16.99 10.77
CA TYR A 123 -0.16 -15.91 9.92
C TYR A 123 0.58 -15.79 8.58
N LEU A 124 1.84 -16.22 8.51
CA LEU A 124 2.69 -16.07 7.31
C LEU A 124 2.04 -16.62 6.02
N PRO A 125 1.42 -17.81 6.00
CA PRO A 125 0.78 -18.31 4.77
C PRO A 125 -0.38 -17.43 4.30
N LYS A 126 -1.18 -16.93 5.25
CA LYS A 126 -2.33 -16.04 4.96
C LYS A 126 -1.85 -14.70 4.42
N ILE A 127 -0.83 -14.11 5.05
CA ILE A 127 -0.25 -12.84 4.64
C ILE A 127 0.37 -12.98 3.24
N THR A 128 1.10 -14.06 2.98
CA THR A 128 1.70 -14.33 1.67
C THR A 128 0.64 -14.43 0.57
N ALA A 129 -0.48 -15.14 0.85
CA ALA A 129 -1.58 -15.25 -0.09
C ALA A 129 -2.25 -13.90 -0.35
N TRP A 130 -2.49 -13.11 0.70
CA TRP A 130 -3.06 -11.78 0.59
C TRP A 130 -2.17 -10.84 -0.23
N ILE A 131 -0.86 -10.80 0.04
CA ILE A 131 0.10 -9.97 -0.71
C ILE A 131 0.05 -10.34 -2.20
N LYS A 132 0.10 -11.63 -2.54
CA LYS A 132 0.02 -12.09 -3.94
C LYS A 132 -1.27 -11.65 -4.64
N ALA A 133 -2.39 -11.62 -3.91
CA ALA A 133 -3.68 -11.21 -4.46
C ALA A 133 -3.83 -9.68 -4.60
N ASN A 134 -3.07 -8.88 -3.84
CA ASN A 134 -3.23 -7.42 -3.72
C ASN A 134 -2.02 -6.64 -4.26
N GLY A 135 -1.47 -7.08 -5.39
CA GLY A 135 -0.38 -6.38 -6.11
C GLY A 135 1.03 -6.90 -5.83
N GLY A 136 1.16 -7.91 -4.96
CA GLY A 136 2.43 -8.55 -4.68
C GLY A 136 3.40 -7.65 -3.92
N GLY A 137 4.67 -8.03 -3.98
CA GLY A 137 5.76 -7.33 -3.29
C GLY A 137 6.57 -8.27 -2.40
N PRO A 138 7.80 -7.87 -2.03
CA PRO A 138 8.63 -8.64 -1.13
C PRO A 138 8.04 -8.65 0.28
N MET A 139 8.03 -9.83 0.89
CA MET A 139 7.68 -10.06 2.29
C MET A 139 8.92 -10.51 3.04
N LEU A 140 9.23 -9.84 4.15
CA LEU A 140 10.33 -10.20 5.04
C LEU A 140 9.76 -10.43 6.45
N PRO A 141 9.69 -11.69 6.91
CA PRO A 141 9.46 -11.99 8.32
C PRO A 141 10.65 -11.53 9.16
N PHE A 142 10.38 -10.89 10.29
CA PHE A 142 11.41 -10.51 11.26
C PHE A 142 10.82 -10.56 12.68
N SER A 143 11.67 -10.49 13.70
CA SER A 143 11.22 -10.34 15.09
C SER A 143 11.89 -9.12 15.72
N ALA A 144 11.10 -8.07 15.98
CA ALA A 144 11.61 -6.87 16.62
C ALA A 144 12.22 -7.16 18.00
N GLU A 145 11.66 -8.14 18.72
CA GLU A 145 12.17 -8.63 20.01
C GLU A 145 13.58 -9.23 19.85
N TYR A 146 13.76 -10.16 18.90
CA TYR A 146 15.06 -10.78 18.64
C TYR A 146 16.11 -9.77 18.17
N GLU A 147 15.75 -8.88 17.24
CA GLU A 147 16.69 -7.86 16.72
C GLU A 147 17.14 -6.90 17.84
N ALA A 148 16.25 -6.54 18.78
CA ALA A 148 16.59 -5.70 19.93
C ALA A 148 17.57 -6.39 20.90
N GLU A 149 17.40 -7.68 21.17
CA GLU A 149 18.34 -8.45 22.00
C GLU A 149 19.73 -8.55 21.38
N VAL A 150 19.80 -8.75 20.06
CA VAL A 150 21.10 -8.83 19.36
C VAL A 150 21.84 -7.50 19.48
N LEU A 151 21.13 -6.37 19.38
CA LEU A 151 21.71 -5.03 19.52
C LEU A 151 22.21 -4.71 20.93
N THR A 152 21.59 -5.26 21.98
CA THR A 152 22.03 -5.03 23.37
C THR A 152 23.15 -5.97 23.80
N THR A 153 23.33 -7.08 23.09
CA THR A 153 24.38 -8.08 23.37
C THR A 153 25.65 -7.86 22.52
N ALA A 154 25.58 -6.98 21.52
CA ALA A 154 26.71 -6.57 20.66
C ALA A 154 27.48 -5.38 21.26
#